data_AF-W2QC33-F1
#
_entry.id   AF-W2QC33-F1
#
_cell.length_a   1.000
_cell.length_b   1.000
_cell.length_c   1.000
_cell.angle_alpha   90.00
_cell.angle_beta   90.00
_cell.angle_gamma   90.00
#
_symmetry.space_group_name_H-M   'P 1'
#
loop_
_entity.id
_entity.type
_entity.pdbx_description
1 polymer ?
#
loop_
_entity_poly.entity_id
_entity_poly.type
_entity_poly.pdbx_seq_one_letter_code
_entity_poly.pdbx_strand_id
1 'polypeptide(L)'
;MTNQSFRVRTNNNVGERNNKIAKMKTRDPLIPNEWIVYNKTLVCTYAGKYKPRGKGKRPRQEVRTTQCGAQVCIRHELNNVGGLRWAQVGSFEL
;
A
#
# COMPACT_ATOMS: atom_id res chain seq x y z
N MET A 1 -14.06 18.49 11.13
CA MET A 1 -13.45 17.22 10.68
C MET A 1 -11.98 17.46 10.39
N THR A 2 -11.07 16.73 11.04
CA THR A 2 -9.64 16.78 10.73
C THR A 2 -9.33 15.77 9.63
N ASN A 3 -8.91 16.23 8.46
CA ASN A 3 -8.52 15.34 7.36
C ASN A 3 -7.10 14.81 7.60
N GLN A 4 -6.94 13.48 7.59
CA GLN A 4 -5.64 12.85 7.72
C GLN A 4 -5.04 12.58 6.33
N SER A 5 -3.85 13.11 6.07
CA SER A 5 -3.12 12.84 4.82
C SER A 5 -2.42 11.48 4.87
N PHE A 6 -2.47 10.73 3.77
CA PHE A 6 -1.72 9.49 3.56
C PHE A 6 -0.73 9.65 2.41
N ARG A 7 0.42 8.97 2.51
CA ARG A 7 1.43 8.88 1.44
C ARG A 7 1.47 7.46 0.87
N VAL A 8 1.78 7.34 -0.42
CA VAL A 8 2.04 6.04 -1.04
C VAL A 8 3.36 5.49 -0.51
N ARG A 9 3.34 4.25 0.00
CA ARG A 9 4.53 3.55 0.49
C ARG A 9 5.05 2.49 -0.48
N THR A 10 4.15 1.69 -1.03
CA THR A 10 4.49 0.60 -1.94
C THR A 10 3.47 0.50 -3.06
N ASN A 11 3.96 0.09 -4.22
CA ASN A 11 3.20 -0.20 -5.41
C ASN A 11 3.83 -1.42 -6.06
N ASN A 12 3.08 -2.51 -6.18
CA ASN A 12 3.54 -3.67 -6.95
C ASN A 12 2.92 -3.65 -8.33
N ASN A 13 3.74 -3.71 -9.38
CA ASN A 13 3.26 -3.73 -10.75
C ASN A 13 2.57 -5.07 -11.10
N VAL A 14 1.49 -4.99 -11.88
CA VAL A 14 0.78 -6.18 -12.39
C VAL A 14 1.69 -7.10 -13.21
N GLY A 15 2.50 -6.54 -14.11
CA GLY A 15 3.41 -7.30 -14.95
C GLY A 15 4.45 -8.07 -14.14
N GLU A 16 5.00 -7.46 -13.08
CA GLU A 16 5.92 -8.15 -12.17
C GLU A 16 5.26 -9.30 -11.42
N ARG A 17 4.01 -9.13 -10.97
CA ARG A 17 3.23 -10.21 -10.34
C ARG A 17 2.97 -11.34 -11.34
N ASN A 18 2.49 -11.01 -12.54
CA ASN A 18 2.19 -11.98 -13.58
C ASN A 18 3.44 -12.78 -13.99
N ASN A 19 4.59 -12.10 -14.11
CA ASN A 19 5.87 -12.76 -14.38
C ASN A 19 6.29 -13.71 -13.24
N LYS A 20 6.04 -13.34 -11.98
CA LYS A 20 6.29 -14.23 -10.83
C LYS A 20 5.39 -15.46 -10.87
N ILE A 21 4.10 -15.29 -11.15
CA ILE A 21 3.14 -16.40 -11.30
C ILE A 21 3.58 -17.36 -12.41
N ALA A 22 3.96 -16.82 -13.58
CA ALA A 22 4.45 -17.60 -14.70
C ALA A 22 5.72 -18.41 -14.35
N LYS A 23 6.67 -17.79 -13.63
CA LYS A 23 7.89 -18.47 -13.15
C LYS A 23 7.58 -19.56 -12.13
N MET A 24 6.67 -19.29 -11.20
CA MET A 24 6.27 -20.25 -10.16
C MET A 24 5.34 -21.35 -10.69
N LYS A 25 4.81 -21.19 -11.91
CA LYS A 25 3.84 -22.10 -12.56
C LYS A 25 2.62 -22.37 -11.67
N THR A 26 2.17 -21.38 -10.90
CA THR A 26 0.95 -21.52 -10.10
C THR A 26 -0.28 -21.42 -11.00
N ARG A 27 -1.41 -21.98 -10.55
CA ARG A 27 -2.70 -21.87 -11.24
C ARG A 27 -3.41 -20.53 -10.93
N ASP A 28 -2.66 -19.57 -10.41
CA ASP A 28 -3.22 -18.27 -10.06
C ASP A 28 -3.60 -17.51 -11.33
N PRO A 29 -4.78 -16.89 -11.36
CA PRO A 29 -5.20 -16.09 -12.50
C PRO A 29 -4.31 -14.85 -12.69
N LEU A 30 -4.07 -14.57 -13.96
CA LEU A 30 -3.33 -13.39 -14.40
C LEU A 30 -4.23 -12.17 -14.37
N ILE A 31 -3.66 -11.05 -13.94
CA ILE A 31 -4.37 -9.76 -13.94
C ILE A 31 -4.12 -9.08 -15.28
N PRO A 32 -5.12 -8.42 -15.89
CA PRO A 32 -4.90 -7.62 -17.09
C PRO A 32 -3.81 -6.55 -16.87
N ASN A 33 -2.89 -6.43 -17.82
CA ASN A 33 -1.78 -5.46 -17.71
C ASN A 33 -2.25 -3.99 -17.73
N GLU A 34 -3.49 -3.73 -18.17
CA GLU A 34 -4.12 -2.41 -18.17
C GLU A 34 -4.20 -1.75 -16.78
N TRP A 35 -4.20 -2.56 -15.71
CA TRP A 35 -4.41 -2.05 -14.36
C TRP A 35 -3.15 -1.45 -13.74
N ILE A 36 -1.97 -1.64 -14.35
CA ILE A 36 -0.64 -1.12 -13.99
C ILE A 36 -0.15 -1.58 -12.59
N VAL A 37 -0.98 -1.48 -11.57
CA VAL A 37 -0.71 -1.71 -10.15
C VAL A 37 -1.60 -2.81 -9.61
N TYR A 38 -1.00 -3.84 -9.04
CA TYR A 38 -1.71 -4.93 -8.36
C TYR A 38 -2.15 -4.53 -6.94
N ASN A 39 -1.24 -3.89 -6.20
CA ASN A 39 -1.50 -3.42 -4.86
C ASN A 39 -0.86 -2.05 -4.63
N LYS A 40 -1.53 -1.24 -3.82
CA LYS A 40 -1.04 0.06 -3.36
C LYS A 40 -1.25 0.15 -1.87
N THR A 41 -0.17 0.44 -1.14
CA THR A 41 -0.23 0.69 0.30
C THR A 41 -0.07 2.17 0.55
N LEU A 42 -1.06 2.76 1.21
CA LEU A 42 -1.07 4.13 1.70
C LEU A 42 -0.80 4.09 3.20
N VAL A 43 0.15 4.89 3.68
CA VAL A 43 0.44 5.00 5.12
C VAL A 43 0.25 6.43 5.57
N CYS A 44 -0.18 6.61 6.81
CA CYS A 44 -0.28 7.93 7.43
C CYS A 44 1.04 8.70 7.27
N THR A 45 0.98 10.01 7.02
CA THR A 45 2.18 10.85 6.95
C THR A 45 2.95 10.86 8.27
N TYR A 46 2.26 10.64 9.39
CA TYR A 46 2.84 10.48 10.71
C TYR A 46 3.27 9.03 11.02
N ALA A 47 3.19 8.10 10.05
CA ALA A 47 3.54 6.69 10.27
C ALA A 47 5.04 6.46 10.44
N GLY A 48 5.40 5.51 11.30
CA GLY A 48 6.77 5.05 11.54
C GLY A 48 7.43 5.63 12.78
N LYS A 49 8.61 5.11 13.12
CA LYS A 49 9.36 5.55 14.30
C LYS A 49 10.16 6.81 14.00
N TYR A 50 10.09 7.78 14.90
CA TYR A 50 10.94 8.96 14.84
C TYR A 50 12.42 8.54 14.96
N LYS A 51 13.24 8.95 13.99
CA LYS A 51 14.70 8.80 14.03
C LYS A 51 15.34 10.17 14.30
N PRO A 52 16.01 10.37 15.44
CA PRO A 52 16.65 11.65 15.73
C PRO A 52 17.80 11.93 14.75
N ARG A 53 17.78 13.12 14.13
CA ARG A 53 18.88 13.61 13.28
C ARG A 53 19.72 14.62 14.05
N GLY A 54 20.72 14.13 14.79
CA GLY A 54 21.75 14.93 15.47
C GLY A 54 21.34 15.56 16.80
N LYS A 55 22.34 16.07 17.55
CA LYS A 55 22.20 16.78 18.83
C LYS A 55 22.02 18.31 18.65
N GLY A 56 21.54 18.75 17.49
CA GLY A 56 21.50 20.17 17.14
C GLY A 56 20.47 20.96 17.95
N LYS A 57 20.82 22.21 18.31
CA LYS A 57 20.00 23.12 19.13
C LYS A 57 18.82 23.79 18.39
N ARG A 58 18.62 23.53 17.09
CA ARG A 58 17.59 24.23 16.30
C ARG A 58 16.18 23.83 16.78
N PRO A 59 15.27 24.81 16.95
CA PRO A 59 13.90 24.53 17.38
C PRO A 59 13.17 23.63 16.38
N ARG A 60 12.28 22.82 16.95
CA ARG A 60 11.70 21.60 16.37
C ARG A 60 10.60 21.93 15.35
N GLN A 61 10.69 21.41 14.13
CA GLN A 61 9.53 21.34 13.22
C GLN A 61 8.54 20.28 13.69
N GLU A 62 7.25 20.63 13.75
CA GLU A 62 6.17 19.85 14.38
C GLU A 62 5.74 18.61 13.57
N VAL A 63 6.03 18.55 12.27
CA VAL A 63 5.64 17.43 11.40
C VAL A 63 6.63 16.27 11.57
N ARG A 64 6.43 15.45 12.61
CA ARG A 64 7.23 14.24 12.86
C ARG A 64 6.38 12.98 12.81
N THR A 65 7.02 11.87 12.48
CA THR A 65 6.41 10.54 12.60
C THR A 65 6.06 10.24 14.07
N THR A 66 4.77 10.05 14.37
CA THR A 66 4.20 9.81 15.71
C THR A 66 3.96 8.33 15.99
N GLN A 67 4.56 7.43 15.20
CA GLN A 67 4.29 5.99 15.27
C GLN A 67 2.84 5.61 14.97
N CYS A 68 2.13 6.45 14.19
CA CYS A 68 0.80 6.10 13.71
C CYS A 68 0.84 4.78 12.92
N GLY A 69 0.02 3.81 13.31
CA GLY A 69 -0.13 2.51 12.64
C GLY A 69 -1.05 2.57 11.43
N ALA A 70 -1.80 3.66 11.28
CA ALA A 70 -2.81 3.80 10.24
C ALA A 70 -2.26 3.56 8.83
N GLN A 71 -2.78 2.51 8.19
CA GLN A 71 -2.39 2.04 6.88
C GLN A 71 -3.64 1.58 6.12
N VAL A 72 -3.72 1.98 4.85
CA VAL A 72 -4.73 1.50 3.90
C VAL A 72 -4.01 0.65 2.85
N CYS A 73 -4.40 -0.60 2.71
CA CYS A 73 -3.94 -1.49 1.66
C CYS A 73 -5.05 -1.65 0.63
N ILE A 74 -4.80 -1.20 -0.60
CA ILE A 74 -5.69 -1.40 -1.74
C ILE A 74 -5.09 -2.53 -2.58
N ARG A 75 -5.85 -3.58 -2.85
CA ARG A 75 -5.40 -4.73 -3.64
C ARG A 75 -6.51 -5.19 -4.56
N HIS A 76 -6.13 -5.72 -5.72
CA HIS A 76 -7.06 -6.44 -6.59
C HIS A 76 -7.14 -7.93 -6.20
N GLU A 77 -8.35 -8.41 -5.97
CA GLU A 77 -8.64 -9.79 -5.57
C GLU A 77 -9.66 -10.41 -6.53
N LEU A 78 -9.67 -11.74 -6.65
CA LEU A 78 -10.78 -12.42 -7.32
C LEU A 78 -11.92 -12.58 -6.36
N ASN A 79 -13.07 -12.07 -6.78
CA ASN A 79 -14.33 -12.35 -6.14
C ASN A 79 -15.14 -13.31 -7.02
N ASN A 80 -15.90 -14.19 -6.37
CA ASN A 80 -16.78 -15.16 -7.04
C ASN A 80 -18.25 -14.71 -7.02
N VAL A 81 -18.52 -13.45 -6.66
CA VAL A 81 -19.88 -12.91 -6.63
C VAL A 81 -20.35 -12.69 -8.07
N GLY A 82 -21.18 -13.61 -8.57
CA GLY A 82 -21.70 -13.57 -9.95
C GLY A 82 -20.71 -14.05 -11.01
N GLY A 83 -19.69 -14.83 -10.62
CA GLY A 83 -18.62 -15.34 -11.50
C GLY A 83 -17.23 -14.79 -11.11
N LEU A 84 -16.18 -15.37 -11.70
CA LEU A 84 -14.79 -14.99 -11.44
C LEU A 84 -14.49 -13.60 -12.03
N ARG A 85 -14.53 -12.57 -11.18
CA ARG A 85 -14.22 -11.19 -11.57
C ARG A 85 -13.19 -10.59 -10.63
N TRP A 86 -12.31 -9.78 -11.20
CA TRP A 86 -11.37 -8.99 -10.42
C TRP A 86 -12.09 -7.80 -9.77
N ALA A 87 -11.86 -7.59 -8.48
CA ALA A 87 -12.42 -6.48 -7.72
C ALA A 87 -11.34 -5.76 -6.92
N GLN A 88 -11.51 -4.47 -6.68
CA GLN A 88 -10.64 -3.72 -5.78
C GLN A 88 -11.14 -3.87 -4.34
N VAL A 89 -10.28 -4.36 -3.46
CA VAL A 89 -10.52 -4.51 -2.03
C VAL A 89 -9.62 -3.56 -1.27
N GLY A 90 -10.20 -2.85 -0.31
CA GLY A 90 -9.48 -1.97 0.61
C GLY A 90 -9.49 -2.57 2.01
N SER A 91 -8.30 -2.79 2.59
CA SER A 91 -8.14 -3.09 4.01
C SER A 91 -7.60 -1.87 4.73
N PHE A 92 -8.14 -1.57 5.92
CA PHE A 92 -7.71 -0.49 6.77
C PHE A 92 -7.25 -1.06 8.12
N GLU A 93 -6.02 -0.73 8.49
CA GLU A 93 -5.40 -1.10 9.77
C GLU A 93 -5.06 0.20 10.50
N LEU A 94 -5.22 0.24 11.83
CA LEU A 94 -5.00 1.41 12.70
C LEU A 94 -3.78 1.25 13.61
#